data_AF-A0A8H4VUJ3-F1
#
_entry.id   AF-A0A8H4VUJ3-F1
#
_cell.length_a   1.000
_cell.length_b   1.000
_cell.length_c   1.000
_cell.angle_alpha   90.00
_cell.angle_beta   90.00
_cell.angle_gamma   90.00
#
_symmetry.space_group_name_H-M   'P 1'
#
loop_
_entity.id
_entity.type
_entity.pdbx_description
1 polymer ?
#
loop_
_entity_poly.entity_id
_entity_poly.type
_entity_poly.pdbx_seq_one_letter_code
_entity_poly.pdbx_strand_id
1 'polypeptide(L)'
;MQDLEPEGCGFTLQNRGSGFVLEKGHPNVLKGNKRPYHTIIPALATRGDELFLSYGVMGGFMQVGIMLIASQPQGHVQVLLNILRGFTAQAALDAPRFCISAGVPDAESKSTGAAGDVNSEVYFEDGISEETVAKLKDMGHDARIVRGFQRGMMGRGQVIQKLNDPSGRFVWAAGSDPRADGHAAAQI
;
A
#
# COMPACT_ATOMS: atom_id res chain seq x y z
N MET A 1 15.79 17.58 10.79
CA MET A 1 14.67 18.27 10.12
C MET A 1 13.74 18.67 11.25
N GLN A 2 13.45 19.97 11.39
CA GLN A 2 12.61 20.48 12.49
C GLN A 2 11.17 20.48 11.97
N ASP A 3 10.25 19.83 12.68
CA ASP A 3 8.85 19.81 12.29
C ASP A 3 8.23 21.21 12.45
N LEU A 4 7.46 21.64 11.46
CA LEU A 4 6.75 22.93 11.50
C LEU A 4 5.45 22.76 12.28
N GLU A 5 5.43 23.26 13.50
CA GLU A 5 4.26 23.23 14.40
C GLU A 5 3.74 24.65 14.64
N PRO A 6 2.47 24.94 14.34
CA PRO A 6 1.84 26.19 14.76
C PRO A 6 1.75 26.25 16.29
N GLU A 7 2.11 27.39 16.87
CA GLU A 7 2.13 27.59 18.31
C GLU A 7 0.75 27.31 18.95
N GLY A 8 0.75 26.54 20.04
CA GLY A 8 -0.46 26.21 20.80
C GLY A 8 -1.44 25.25 20.13
N CYS A 9 -1.13 24.73 18.93
CA CYS A 9 -2.07 23.93 18.14
C CYS A 9 -1.87 22.40 18.26
N GLY A 10 -0.68 21.93 18.62
CA GLY A 10 -0.42 20.50 18.87
C GLY A 10 -0.48 19.59 17.63
N PHE A 11 -0.33 20.14 16.42
CA PHE A 11 -0.22 19.38 15.18
C PHE A 11 0.92 19.89 14.29
N THR A 12 1.50 18.99 13.50
CA THR A 12 2.54 19.32 12.52
C THR A 12 1.92 19.63 11.15
N LEU A 13 2.54 20.54 10.40
CA LEU A 13 2.15 20.81 9.00
C LEU A 13 2.64 19.69 8.08
N GLN A 14 1.79 19.26 7.14
CA GLN A 14 2.15 18.23 6.17
C GLN A 14 3.30 18.66 5.24
N ASN A 15 4.17 17.71 4.88
CA ASN A 15 5.27 17.92 3.93
C ASN A 15 4.91 17.55 2.47
N ARG A 16 3.62 17.43 2.14
CA ARG A 16 3.13 16.90 0.85
C ARG A 16 3.64 17.63 -0.39
N GLY A 17 4.07 18.88 -0.25
CA GLY A 17 4.75 19.64 -1.30
C GLY A 17 6.02 18.96 -1.85
N SER A 18 6.63 18.05 -1.09
CA SER A 18 7.75 17.20 -1.56
C SER A 18 7.38 16.30 -2.74
N GLY A 19 6.08 16.08 -2.99
CA GLY A 19 5.61 15.32 -4.13
C GLY A 19 5.71 16.04 -5.47
N PHE A 20 6.09 17.33 -5.52
CA PHE A 20 6.29 18.04 -6.79
C PHE A 20 7.60 17.66 -7.47
N VAL A 21 7.59 17.72 -8.80
CA VAL A 21 8.81 17.67 -9.62
C VAL A 21 9.25 19.11 -9.90
N LEU A 22 10.55 19.38 -9.91
CA LEU A 22 11.08 20.72 -10.19
C LEU A 22 11.48 20.91 -11.67
N GLU A 23 11.47 19.82 -12.45
CA GLU A 23 11.75 19.83 -13.88
C GLU A 23 10.65 20.55 -14.66
N LYS A 24 11.06 21.54 -15.46
CA LYS A 24 10.17 22.29 -16.34
C LYS A 24 9.61 21.38 -17.43
N GLY A 25 8.29 21.41 -17.62
CA GLY A 25 7.60 20.59 -18.62
C GLY A 25 6.98 19.31 -18.05
N HIS A 26 7.39 18.87 -16.86
CA HIS A 26 6.76 17.71 -16.21
C HIS A 26 5.30 18.02 -15.81
N PRO A 27 4.33 17.10 -16.04
CA PRO A 27 2.92 17.30 -15.67
C PRO A 27 2.72 17.61 -14.18
N ASN A 28 3.62 17.13 -13.32
CA ASN A 28 3.66 17.38 -11.87
C ASN A 28 4.68 18.46 -11.46
N VAL A 29 5.01 19.41 -12.35
CA VAL A 29 5.88 20.54 -12.00
C VAL A 29 5.24 21.46 -10.95
N LEU A 30 6.02 21.99 -10.00
CA LEU A 30 5.57 22.95 -8.99
C LEU A 30 4.96 24.20 -9.66
N LYS A 31 3.74 24.57 -9.25
CA LYS A 31 3.03 25.79 -9.67
C LYS A 31 2.17 26.31 -8.53
N GLY A 32 1.97 27.63 -8.46
CA GLY A 32 1.07 28.25 -7.48
C GLY A 32 -0.35 27.68 -7.58
N ASN A 33 -0.99 27.45 -6.43
CA ASN A 33 -2.34 26.85 -6.30
C ASN A 33 -2.54 25.47 -6.94
N LYS A 34 -1.47 24.81 -7.40
CA LYS A 34 -1.52 23.42 -7.87
C LYS A 34 -1.40 22.47 -6.68
N ARG A 35 -2.05 21.31 -6.77
CA ARG A 35 -1.85 20.19 -5.83
C ARG A 35 -0.79 19.24 -6.39
N PRO A 36 0.16 18.76 -5.56
CA PRO A 36 1.15 17.78 -6.01
C PRO A 36 0.49 16.43 -6.28
N TYR A 37 1.18 15.58 -7.03
CA TYR A 37 0.84 14.16 -7.11
C TYR A 37 0.63 13.59 -5.70
N HIS A 38 -0.48 12.86 -5.54
CA HIS A 38 -0.92 12.40 -4.25
C HIS A 38 -0.87 10.89 -4.14
N THR A 39 -0.29 10.40 -3.05
CA THR A 39 -0.14 8.96 -2.83
C THR A 39 -1.29 8.35 -2.05
N ILE A 40 -2.07 9.16 -1.32
CA ILE A 40 -3.24 8.69 -0.59
C ILE A 40 -4.36 8.41 -1.58
N ILE A 41 -4.78 7.16 -1.63
CA ILE A 41 -5.82 6.66 -2.53
C ILE A 41 -6.82 5.80 -1.74
N PRO A 42 -7.90 6.34 -1.16
CA PRO A 42 -8.96 5.50 -0.60
C PRO A 42 -9.72 4.78 -1.74
N ALA A 43 -10.22 3.56 -1.49
CA ALA A 43 -10.92 2.79 -2.51
C ALA A 43 -12.34 2.36 -2.09
N LEU A 44 -13.24 2.48 -3.04
CA LEU A 44 -14.58 1.91 -3.01
C LEU A 44 -14.73 1.04 -4.26
N ALA A 45 -15.31 -0.14 -4.13
CA ALA A 45 -15.70 -0.99 -5.25
C ALA A 45 -17.21 -1.21 -5.21
N THR A 46 -17.84 -1.16 -6.39
CA THR A 46 -19.26 -1.43 -6.58
C THR A 46 -19.46 -2.70 -7.40
N ARG A 47 -20.64 -3.30 -7.29
CA ARG A 47 -21.11 -4.36 -8.18
C ARG A 47 -22.43 -3.90 -8.81
N GLY A 48 -22.35 -3.45 -10.06
CA GLY A 48 -23.41 -2.60 -10.62
C GLY A 48 -23.49 -1.29 -9.84
N ASP A 49 -24.70 -0.90 -9.47
CA ASP A 49 -24.97 0.34 -8.72
C ASP A 49 -24.87 0.18 -7.19
N GLU A 50 -24.53 -1.02 -6.72
CA GLU A 50 -24.48 -1.33 -5.30
C GLU A 50 -23.04 -1.30 -4.75
N LEU A 51 -22.86 -0.64 -3.60
CA LEU A 51 -21.59 -0.67 -2.86
C LEU A 51 -21.24 -2.10 -2.46
N PHE A 52 -20.07 -2.57 -2.85
CA PHE A 52 -19.60 -3.92 -2.54
C PHE A 52 -18.51 -3.91 -1.46
N LEU A 53 -17.56 -2.97 -1.54
CA LEU A 53 -16.36 -2.96 -0.71
C LEU A 53 -15.89 -1.53 -0.48
N SER A 54 -15.56 -1.20 0.77
CA SER A 54 -14.79 -0.02 1.14
C SER A 54 -13.49 -0.47 1.75
N TYR A 55 -12.37 -0.05 1.19
CA TYR A 55 -11.07 -0.56 1.62
C TYR A 55 -9.94 0.40 1.29
N GLY A 56 -8.81 0.19 1.95
CA GLY A 56 -7.57 0.86 1.61
C GLY A 56 -6.40 0.11 2.20
N VAL A 57 -5.23 0.23 1.58
CA VAL A 57 -3.96 -0.26 2.11
C VAL A 57 -3.01 0.91 2.22
N MET A 58 -2.78 1.38 3.43
CA MET A 58 -1.82 2.44 3.72
C MET A 58 -0.42 1.97 3.34
N GLY A 59 0.39 2.80 2.67
CA GLY A 59 1.80 2.50 2.41
C GLY A 59 2.60 2.43 3.71
N GLY A 60 3.65 1.61 3.76
CA GLY A 60 4.40 1.28 4.99
C GLY A 60 5.07 2.45 5.73
N PHE A 61 5.94 2.13 6.69
CA PHE A 61 6.65 3.14 7.51
C PHE A 61 7.66 3.97 6.71
N MET A 62 7.83 5.24 7.11
CA MET A 62 8.69 6.30 6.55
C MET A 62 10.18 5.98 6.29
N GLN A 63 10.67 4.77 6.55
CA GLN A 63 12.10 4.48 6.50
C GLN A 63 12.71 4.45 5.10
N VAL A 64 11.92 4.39 4.02
CA VAL A 64 12.44 4.39 2.65
C VAL A 64 11.52 5.24 1.76
N GLY A 65 11.85 6.53 1.61
CA GLY A 65 10.97 7.59 1.08
C GLY A 65 10.34 7.38 -0.31
N ILE A 66 10.80 6.40 -1.09
CA ILE A 66 10.24 6.07 -2.41
C ILE A 66 9.44 4.76 -2.42
N MET A 67 9.70 3.85 -1.48
CA MET A 67 8.94 2.60 -1.37
C MET A 67 7.49 2.84 -0.93
N LEU A 68 7.24 3.93 -0.18
CA LEU A 68 5.93 4.37 0.29
C LEU A 68 4.92 4.68 -0.82
N ILE A 69 5.41 5.10 -1.99
CA ILE A 69 4.59 5.56 -3.11
C ILE A 69 3.98 4.37 -3.84
N ALA A 70 4.68 3.23 -3.85
CA ALA A 70 4.32 2.08 -4.66
C ALA A 70 3.37 1.10 -3.93
N SER A 71 3.39 1.06 -2.59
CA SER A 71 2.67 0.01 -1.85
C SER A 71 1.15 0.16 -1.84
N GLN A 72 0.59 1.38 -1.88
CA GLN A 72 -0.88 1.57 -1.84
C GLN A 72 -1.58 0.92 -3.05
N PRO A 73 -1.24 1.28 -4.31
CA PRO A 73 -1.93 0.69 -5.47
C PRO A 73 -1.68 -0.82 -5.57
N GLN A 74 -0.48 -1.29 -5.23
CA GLN A 74 -0.16 -2.72 -5.23
C GLN A 74 -0.96 -3.50 -4.18
N GLY A 75 -1.08 -2.95 -2.96
CA GLY A 75 -1.89 -3.52 -1.90
C GLY A 75 -3.37 -3.52 -2.24
N HIS A 76 -3.86 -2.46 -2.89
CA HIS A 76 -5.25 -2.36 -3.34
C HIS A 76 -5.61 -3.46 -4.32
N VAL A 77 -4.75 -3.74 -5.29
CA VAL A 77 -4.97 -4.82 -6.25
C VAL A 77 -4.96 -6.17 -5.56
N GLN A 78 -3.97 -6.43 -4.69
CA GLN A 78 -3.86 -7.70 -3.97
C GLN A 78 -5.08 -7.99 -3.08
N VAL A 79 -5.52 -7.00 -2.28
CA VAL A 79 -6.69 -7.16 -1.40
C VAL A 79 -7.97 -7.37 -2.21
N LEU A 80 -8.19 -6.57 -3.27
CA LEU A 80 -9.37 -6.72 -4.12
C LEU A 80 -9.41 -8.09 -4.79
N LEU A 81 -8.28 -8.56 -5.34
CA LEU A 81 -8.21 -9.87 -5.97
C LEU A 81 -8.47 -11.01 -4.98
N ASN A 82 -7.98 -10.90 -3.75
CA ASN A 82 -8.26 -11.91 -2.71
C ASN A 82 -9.76 -11.95 -2.36
N ILE A 83 -10.39 -10.78 -2.18
CA ILE A 83 -11.84 -10.70 -1.94
C ILE A 83 -12.62 -11.32 -3.11
N LEU A 84 -12.24 -11.03 -4.36
CA LEU A 84 -12.89 -11.59 -5.55
C LEU A 84 -12.67 -13.11 -5.69
N ARG A 85 -11.59 -13.64 -5.12
CA ARG A 85 -11.33 -15.09 -5.02
C ARG A 85 -12.08 -15.77 -3.88
N GLY A 86 -12.90 -15.03 -3.13
CA GLY A 86 -13.75 -15.57 -2.06
C GLY A 86 -13.13 -15.53 -0.67
N PHE A 87 -12.01 -14.81 -0.48
CA PHE A 87 -11.46 -14.60 0.86
C PHE A 87 -12.43 -13.74 1.68
N THR A 88 -12.50 -13.99 2.98
CA THR A 88 -13.20 -13.10 3.92
C THR A 88 -12.46 -11.76 4.03
N ALA A 89 -13.12 -10.72 4.56
CA ALA A 89 -12.52 -9.42 4.78
C ALA A 89 -11.18 -9.50 5.54
N GLN A 90 -11.12 -10.29 6.62
CA GLN A 90 -9.89 -10.49 7.39
C GLN A 90 -8.87 -11.36 6.63
N ALA A 91 -9.29 -12.47 6.03
CA ALA A 91 -8.38 -13.35 5.31
C ALA A 91 -7.71 -12.65 4.12
N ALA A 92 -8.41 -11.74 3.44
CA ALA A 92 -7.84 -10.93 2.36
C ALA A 92 -6.71 -10.00 2.84
N LEU A 93 -6.78 -9.52 4.08
CA LEU A 93 -5.76 -8.69 4.71
C LEU A 93 -4.60 -9.53 5.28
N ASP A 94 -4.90 -10.69 5.84
CA ASP A 94 -3.92 -11.61 6.42
C ASP A 94 -3.03 -12.25 5.36
N ALA A 95 -3.56 -12.44 4.14
CA ALA A 95 -2.84 -13.00 3.01
C ALA A 95 -1.47 -12.33 2.83
N PRO A 96 -0.42 -13.12 2.58
CA PRO A 96 0.92 -12.57 2.43
C PRO A 96 1.00 -11.77 1.12
N ARG A 97 1.72 -10.64 1.19
CA ARG A 97 1.83 -9.66 0.12
C ARG A 97 3.22 -9.67 -0.48
N PHE A 98 3.29 -9.12 -1.69
CA PHE A 98 4.54 -8.70 -2.29
C PHE A 98 4.47 -7.21 -2.64
N CYS A 99 5.63 -6.57 -2.76
CA CYS A 99 5.75 -5.17 -3.14
C CYS A 99 6.97 -5.01 -4.07
N ILE A 100 6.73 -4.45 -5.25
CA ILE A 100 7.76 -4.01 -6.17
C ILE A 100 8.22 -2.63 -5.70
N SER A 101 9.51 -2.48 -5.44
CA SER A 101 10.17 -1.23 -5.13
C SER A 101 10.11 -0.29 -6.34
N ALA A 102 10.05 1.01 -6.12
CA ALA A 102 10.16 1.99 -7.21
C ALA A 102 11.64 2.34 -7.52
N GLY A 103 12.59 1.63 -6.90
CA GLY A 103 14.01 1.97 -6.90
C GLY A 103 14.27 3.13 -5.93
N VAL A 104 15.33 3.03 -5.14
CA VAL A 104 15.80 4.15 -4.30
C VAL A 104 17.05 4.75 -4.94
N PRO A 105 17.15 6.10 -5.05
CA PRO A 105 18.38 6.79 -5.42
C PRO A 105 19.58 6.42 -4.52
N ASP A 106 19.30 6.00 -3.28
CA ASP A 106 20.31 5.72 -2.25
C ASP A 106 20.56 4.22 -1.98
N ALA A 107 19.91 3.27 -2.67
CA ALA A 107 20.42 1.90 -2.58
C ALA A 107 21.69 1.81 -3.42
N GLU A 108 22.69 1.11 -2.90
CA GLU A 108 23.92 0.72 -3.60
C GLU A 108 23.69 -0.13 -4.88
N SER A 109 22.46 -0.22 -5.37
CA SER A 109 22.09 -0.83 -6.64
C SER A 109 22.67 -0.01 -7.79
N LYS A 110 23.74 -0.54 -8.40
CA LYS A 110 24.37 -0.05 -9.63
C LYS A 110 23.50 -0.17 -10.90
N SER A 111 22.21 -0.44 -10.76
CA SER A 111 21.22 -0.15 -11.78
C SER A 111 20.07 0.54 -11.05
N THR A 112 19.66 1.74 -11.41
CA THR A 112 18.86 1.94 -12.62
C THR A 112 18.77 3.45 -12.87
N GLY A 113 18.99 3.88 -14.12
CA GLY A 113 19.02 5.30 -14.50
C GLY A 113 17.65 5.99 -14.54
N ALA A 114 16.57 5.31 -14.14
CA ALA A 114 15.21 5.84 -14.08
C ALA A 114 14.34 5.00 -13.13
N ALA A 115 13.41 5.65 -12.42
CA ALA A 115 12.37 4.97 -11.64
C ALA A 115 11.51 4.10 -12.58
N GLY A 116 11.23 2.85 -12.19
CA GLY A 116 10.42 1.91 -12.98
C GLY A 116 11.21 1.03 -13.96
N ASP A 117 12.53 0.98 -13.84
CA ASP A 117 13.35 0.01 -14.57
C ASP A 117 13.15 -1.42 -14.01
N VAL A 118 13.27 -2.39 -14.91
CA VAL A 118 12.81 -3.79 -14.79
C VAL A 118 13.59 -4.57 -13.71
N ASN A 119 14.68 -3.99 -13.19
CA ASN A 119 15.52 -4.53 -12.13
C ASN A 119 15.17 -4.00 -10.73
N SER A 120 13.96 -3.46 -10.56
CA SER A 120 13.51 -3.00 -9.24
C SER A 120 13.35 -4.18 -8.27
N GLU A 121 13.83 -4.00 -7.04
CA GLU A 121 13.72 -5.00 -5.96
C GLU A 121 12.26 -5.40 -5.74
N VAL A 122 11.99 -6.69 -5.59
CA VAL A 122 10.67 -7.21 -5.25
C VAL A 122 10.72 -7.86 -3.88
N TYR A 123 9.98 -7.30 -2.93
CA TYR A 123 9.90 -7.81 -1.57
C TYR A 123 8.70 -8.76 -1.43
N PHE A 124 8.90 -9.86 -0.71
CA PHE A 124 7.90 -10.89 -0.44
C PHE A 124 7.81 -11.13 1.07
N GLU A 125 6.60 -11.31 1.60
CA GLU A 125 6.44 -11.76 2.99
C GLU A 125 6.76 -13.24 3.18
N ASP A 126 7.08 -13.61 4.41
CA ASP A 126 7.38 -14.98 4.85
C ASP A 126 6.25 -16.00 4.64
N GLY A 127 5.00 -15.56 4.44
CA GLY A 127 3.90 -16.45 4.05
C GLY A 127 3.94 -16.91 2.59
N ILE A 128 4.80 -16.34 1.75
CA ILE A 128 5.03 -16.78 0.36
C ILE A 128 6.14 -17.84 0.39
N SER A 129 5.91 -18.98 -0.28
CA SER A 129 6.86 -20.10 -0.20
C SER A 129 8.24 -19.71 -0.74
N GLU A 130 9.29 -20.14 -0.03
CA GLU A 130 10.68 -19.88 -0.45
C GLU A 130 10.97 -20.47 -1.84
N GLU A 131 10.31 -21.58 -2.20
CA GLU A 131 10.36 -22.16 -3.55
C GLU A 131 9.85 -21.18 -4.63
N THR A 132 8.73 -20.48 -4.36
CA THR A 132 8.20 -19.48 -5.30
C THR A 132 9.19 -18.33 -5.46
N VAL A 133 9.77 -17.86 -4.35
CA VAL A 133 10.75 -16.78 -4.37
C VAL A 133 12.02 -17.21 -5.13
N ALA A 134 12.49 -18.44 -4.93
CA ALA A 134 13.64 -18.98 -5.65
C ALA A 134 13.39 -19.07 -7.16
N LYS A 135 12.23 -19.59 -7.58
CA LYS A 135 11.85 -19.62 -9.01
C LYS A 135 11.83 -18.22 -9.63
N LEU A 136 11.34 -17.21 -8.90
CA LEU A 136 11.36 -15.83 -9.39
C LEU A 136 12.79 -15.27 -9.50
N LYS A 137 13.72 -15.65 -8.60
CA LYS A 137 15.14 -15.34 -8.76
C LYS A 137 15.74 -15.97 -10.00
N ASP A 138 15.42 -17.24 -10.27
CA ASP A 138 15.89 -17.95 -11.46
C ASP A 138 15.36 -17.32 -12.76
N MET A 139 14.19 -16.66 -12.70
CA MET A 139 13.63 -15.85 -13.79
C MET A 139 14.28 -14.46 -13.92
N GLY A 140 15.20 -14.08 -13.02
CA GLY A 140 15.95 -12.82 -13.07
C GLY A 140 15.43 -11.71 -12.16
N HIS A 141 14.42 -11.95 -11.31
CA HIS A 141 13.93 -10.94 -10.37
C HIS A 141 14.86 -10.78 -9.16
N ASP A 142 15.14 -9.53 -8.74
CA ASP A 142 15.76 -9.26 -7.43
C ASP A 142 14.73 -9.47 -6.31
N ALA A 143 14.47 -10.74 -6.00
CA ALA A 143 13.45 -11.16 -5.04
C ALA A 143 14.01 -11.27 -3.62
N ARG A 144 13.42 -10.56 -2.66
CA ARG A 144 13.87 -10.50 -1.26
C ARG A 144 12.74 -10.87 -0.32
N ILE A 145 13.05 -11.66 0.72
CA ILE A 145 12.07 -12.04 1.74
C ILE A 145 12.20 -11.09 2.92
N VAL A 146 11.07 -10.61 3.43
CA VAL A 146 11.00 -9.78 4.64
C VAL A 146 10.27 -10.50 5.75
N ARG A 147 10.77 -10.36 6.98
CA ARG A 147 10.30 -11.11 8.15
C ARG A 147 10.07 -10.19 9.35
N GLY A 148 9.22 -10.63 10.28
CA GLY A 148 8.96 -9.92 11.54
C GLY A 148 8.54 -8.46 11.30
N PHE A 149 9.17 -7.52 12.01
CA PHE A 149 8.84 -6.08 11.90
C PHE A 149 9.04 -5.48 10.50
N GLN A 150 9.87 -6.09 9.65
CA GLN A 150 10.07 -5.61 8.28
C GLN A 150 8.80 -5.74 7.44
N ARG A 151 7.87 -6.63 7.81
CA ARG A 151 6.57 -6.78 7.14
C ARG A 151 5.72 -5.50 7.19
N GLY A 152 6.04 -4.55 8.07
CA GLY A 152 5.43 -3.22 8.07
C GLY A 152 5.59 -2.43 6.77
N MET A 153 6.53 -2.81 5.89
CA MET A 153 6.66 -2.23 4.55
C MET A 153 5.52 -2.63 3.59
N MET A 154 4.80 -3.71 3.89
CA MET A 154 3.70 -4.25 3.06
C MET A 154 2.38 -3.51 3.26
N GLY A 155 2.43 -2.41 4.00
CA GLY A 155 1.30 -1.56 4.27
C GLY A 155 0.34 -2.10 5.30
N ARG A 156 -0.70 -1.31 5.57
CA ARG A 156 -1.73 -1.59 6.57
C ARG A 156 -3.09 -1.40 5.95
N GLY A 157 -3.82 -2.50 5.80
CA GLY A 157 -5.14 -2.52 5.21
C GLY A 157 -6.28 -2.42 6.21
N GLN A 158 -7.37 -1.80 5.77
CA GLN A 158 -8.66 -1.84 6.45
C GLN A 158 -9.71 -2.17 5.39
N VAL A 159 -10.66 -3.03 5.74
CA VAL A 159 -11.70 -3.51 4.84
C VAL A 159 -13.05 -3.47 5.55
N ILE A 160 -14.07 -2.95 4.86
CA ILE A 160 -15.48 -3.12 5.18
C ILE A 160 -16.17 -3.62 3.91
N GLN A 161 -16.83 -4.78 4.00
CA GLN A 161 -17.45 -5.47 2.89
C GLN A 161 -18.94 -5.67 3.13
N LYS A 162 -19.75 -5.34 2.11
CA LYS A 162 -21.17 -5.66 2.06
C LYS A 162 -21.34 -7.12 1.64
N LEU A 163 -22.03 -7.91 2.47
CA LEU A 163 -22.32 -9.33 2.21
C LEU A 163 -23.80 -9.63 2.48
N ASN A 164 -24.26 -10.77 1.98
CA ASN A 164 -25.51 -11.39 2.41
C ASN A 164 -25.15 -12.67 3.19
N ASP A 165 -25.76 -12.86 4.37
CA ASP A 165 -25.64 -14.10 5.13
C ASP A 165 -26.38 -15.25 4.42
N PRO A 166 -26.25 -16.52 4.87
CA PRO A 166 -26.95 -17.65 4.26
C PRO A 166 -28.48 -17.53 4.25
N SER A 167 -29.07 -16.66 5.08
CA SER A 167 -30.50 -16.37 5.08
C SER A 167 -30.90 -15.28 4.07
N GLY A 168 -29.93 -14.71 3.36
CA GLY A 168 -30.12 -13.61 2.41
C GLY A 168 -30.19 -12.23 3.07
N ARG A 169 -29.94 -12.14 4.39
CA ARG A 169 -29.92 -10.84 5.08
C ARG A 169 -28.59 -10.16 4.86
N PHE A 170 -28.67 -8.86 4.61
CA PHE A 170 -27.51 -8.01 4.49
C PHE A 170 -26.74 -7.93 5.83
N VAL A 171 -25.42 -8.03 5.74
CA VAL A 171 -24.49 -7.89 6.86
C VAL A 171 -23.22 -7.15 6.42
N TRP A 172 -22.58 -6.48 7.38
CA TRP A 172 -21.24 -5.92 7.21
C TRP A 172 -20.21 -6.89 7.76
N ALA A 173 -19.20 -7.21 6.95
CA ALA A 173 -17.98 -7.85 7.42
C ALA A 173 -16.84 -6.83 7.39
N ALA A 174 -15.98 -6.85 8.40
CA ALA A 174 -14.83 -5.95 8.46
C ALA A 174 -13.56 -6.72 8.83
N GLY A 175 -12.42 -6.16 8.47
CA GLY A 175 -11.11 -6.68 8.83
C GLY A 175 -10.10 -5.54 9.03
N SER A 176 -9.14 -5.77 9.93
CA SER A 176 -8.03 -4.85 10.22
C SER A 176 -6.71 -5.58 10.05
N ASP A 177 -5.72 -4.92 9.46
CA ASP A 177 -4.42 -5.52 9.17
C ASP A 177 -3.72 -6.02 10.45
N PRO A 178 -3.17 -7.25 10.47
CA PRO A 178 -2.41 -7.74 11.61
C PRO A 178 -1.01 -7.13 11.72
N ARG A 179 -0.53 -6.40 10.71
CA ARG A 179 0.85 -5.85 10.66
C ARG A 179 1.04 -4.59 11.51
N ALA A 180 -0.02 -4.08 12.14
CA ALA A 180 0.03 -2.93 13.04
C ALA A 180 -1.15 -2.94 14.02
N ASP A 181 -1.02 -2.17 15.10
CA ASP A 181 -2.15 -1.93 16.00
C ASP A 181 -3.30 -1.27 15.26
N GLY A 182 -4.49 -1.82 15.44
CA GLY A 182 -5.72 -1.45 14.75
C GLY A 182 -6.84 -2.39 15.16
N HIS A 183 -8.08 -2.03 14.85
CA HIS A 183 -9.22 -2.88 15.14
C HIS A 183 -10.35 -2.67 14.13
N ALA A 184 -11.11 -3.73 13.91
CA ALA A 184 -12.42 -3.69 13.27
C ALA A 184 -13.46 -3.99 14.35
N ALA A 185 -14.32 -3.01 14.65
CA ALA A 185 -15.38 -3.16 15.64
C ALA A 185 -16.73 -2.86 15.01
N ALA A 186 -17.75 -3.62 15.44
CA ALA A 186 -19.13 -3.28 15.16
C ALA A 186 -19.55 -2.14 16.11
N GLN A 187 -20.16 -1.09 15.55
CA GLN A 187 -20.86 -0.11 16.34
C GLN A 187 -22.32 -0.57 16.47
N ILE A 188 -22.72 -0.86 17.70
CA ILE A 188 -24.08 -1.21 18.11
C ILE A 188 -24.88 0.02 18.49
#